data_AF-A0A3S3KPT0-F1
#
_entry.id   AF-A0A3S3KPT0-F1
#
_cell.length_a   1.000
_cell.length_b   1.000
_cell.length_c   1.000
_cell.angle_alpha   90.00
_cell.angle_beta   90.00
_cell.angle_gamma   90.00
#
_symmetry.space_group_name_H-M   'P 1'
#
loop_
_entity.id
_entity.type
_entity.pdbx_description
1 polymer ?
#
loop_
_entity_poly.entity_id
_entity_poly.type
_entity_poly.pdbx_seq_one_letter_code
_entity_poly.pdbx_strand_id
1 'polypeptide(L)'
;MRYALINGERHEAEPRLVGTCPGCAQAMVAKCGDQRIHHWAHKGMRVCDPWWEPETPWHRAWKREFEDAWQEVILHDELAEKHIADVRTDHGL
;
A
#
# COMPACT_ATOMS: atom_id res chain seq x y z
N MET A 1 1.91 -0.11 -4.14
CA MET A 1 1.08 0.32 -2.99
C MET A 1 0.55 1.72 -3.26
N ARG A 2 -0.68 1.99 -2.80
CA ARG A 2 -1.32 3.30 -2.83
C ARG A 2 -0.86 4.18 -1.68
N TYR A 3 -0.63 3.60 -0.50
CA TYR A 3 -0.27 4.36 0.70
C TYR A 3 1.14 4.05 1.22
N ALA A 4 1.78 5.06 1.80
CA ALA A 4 2.93 4.95 2.67
C ALA A 4 2.73 5.81 3.91
N LEU A 5 3.54 5.59 4.95
CA LEU A 5 3.52 6.40 6.17
C LEU A 5 4.51 7.56 6.08
N ILE A 6 4.03 8.78 6.31
CA ILE A 6 4.83 9.99 6.52
C ILE A 6 4.42 10.55 7.88
N ASN A 7 5.37 10.70 8.80
CA ASN A 7 5.09 11.09 10.20
C ASN A 7 4.03 10.21 10.90
N GLY A 8 3.90 8.94 10.50
CA GLY A 8 2.92 8.01 11.06
C GLY A 8 1.53 8.08 10.40
N GLU A 9 1.30 9.03 9.49
CA GLU A 9 0.04 9.19 8.78
C GLU A 9 0.11 8.57 7.38
N ARG A 10 -1.03 8.08 6.88
CA ARG A 10 -1.10 7.50 5.53
C ARG A 10 -1.19 8.59 4.48
N HIS A 11 -0.32 8.50 3.48
CA HIS A 11 -0.30 9.42 2.34
C HIS A 11 -0.29 8.67 1.01
N GLU A 12 -1.01 9.21 0.03
CA GLU A 12 -0.83 8.82 -1.36
C GLU A 12 0.50 9.36 -1.91
N ALA A 13 0.94 8.79 -3.03
CA ALA A 13 2.21 9.18 -3.62
C ALA A 13 2.09 10.54 -4.32
N GLU A 14 2.88 11.51 -3.84
CA GLU A 14 3.07 12.81 -4.48
C GLU A 14 4.55 13.03 -4.85
N PRO A 15 4.85 13.89 -5.85
CA PRO A 15 6.21 14.09 -6.31
C PRO A 15 7.17 14.48 -5.19
N ARG A 16 8.33 13.81 -5.17
CA ARG A 16 9.46 14.04 -4.24
C ARG A 16 9.20 13.59 -2.80
N LEU A 17 8.08 12.92 -2.51
CA LEU A 17 7.87 12.36 -1.18
C LEU A 17 8.68 11.08 -0.96
N VAL A 18 9.10 10.92 0.29
CA VAL A 18 9.65 9.69 0.85
C VAL A 18 8.82 9.32 2.06
N GLY A 19 8.66 8.01 2.27
CA GLY A 19 7.84 7.49 3.37
C GLY A 19 8.35 6.14 3.83
N THR A 20 7.60 5.52 4.70
CA THR A 20 7.87 4.16 5.18
C THR A 20 6.74 3.22 4.81
N CYS A 21 7.08 1.98 4.49
CA CYS A 21 6.11 0.96 4.16
C CYS A 21 5.28 0.61 5.41
N PRO A 22 3.94 0.73 5.37
CA PRO A 22 3.11 0.34 6.50
C PRO A 22 3.38 -1.10 6.93
N GLY A 23 3.59 -2.02 5.98
CA GLY A 23 3.77 -3.45 6.25
C GLY A 23 5.17 -3.88 6.72
N CYS A 24 6.22 -3.08 6.56
CA CYS A 24 7.57 -3.52 6.98
C CYS A 24 8.47 -2.41 7.53
N ALA A 25 7.95 -1.18 7.67
CA ALA A 25 8.67 0.01 8.10
C ALA A 25 9.89 0.40 7.23
N GLN A 26 10.14 -0.29 6.12
CA GLN A 26 11.27 0.02 5.23
C GLN A 26 10.97 1.24 4.37
N ALA A 27 12.02 1.95 3.99
CA ALA A 27 11.91 3.17 3.18
C ALA A 27 11.24 2.93 1.82
N MET A 28 10.35 3.84 1.45
CA MET A 28 9.66 3.91 0.17
C MET A 28 9.90 5.25 -0.51
N VAL A 29 9.82 5.25 -1.83
CA VAL A 29 9.89 6.44 -2.68
C VAL A 29 8.59 6.57 -3.48
N ALA A 30 8.07 7.79 -3.56
CA ALA A 30 6.94 8.08 -4.44
C ALA A 30 7.41 7.99 -5.90
N LYS A 31 6.70 7.19 -6.70
CA LYS A 31 6.87 7.09 -8.15
C LYS A 31 5.73 7.86 -8.80
N CYS A 32 6.07 9.03 -9.33
CA CYS A 32 5.14 9.96 -9.96
C CYS A 32 5.62 10.31 -11.37
N GLY A 33 4.68 10.54 -12.28
CA GLY A 33 4.92 10.81 -13.70
C GLY A 33 3.74 10.36 -14.55
N ASP A 34 3.81 10.61 -15.85
CA ASP A 34 2.63 10.52 -16.72
C ASP A 34 2.35 9.12 -17.28
N GLN A 35 3.30 8.18 -17.13
CA GLN A 35 3.20 6.84 -17.72
C GLN A 35 2.45 5.83 -16.85
N ARG A 36 2.49 5.99 -15.51
CA ARG A 36 1.90 5.06 -14.55
C ARG A 36 1.23 5.86 -13.45
N ILE A 37 0.14 5.31 -12.90
CA ILE A 37 -0.50 5.90 -11.74
C ILE A 37 0.50 6.10 -10.61
N HIS A 38 0.35 7.21 -9.88
CA HIS A 38 1.20 7.51 -8.75
C HIS A 38 1.10 6.39 -7.70
N HIS A 39 2.26 5.87 -7.31
CA HIS A 39 2.33 4.75 -6.38
C HIS A 39 3.61 4.82 -5.54
N TRP A 40 3.57 4.14 -4.41
CA TRP A 40 4.74 3.91 -3.58
C TRP A 40 5.45 2.62 -3.98
N ALA A 41 6.78 2.72 -4.05
CA ALA A 41 7.68 1.58 -4.26
C ALA A 41 8.77 1.56 -3.18
N HIS A 42 9.20 0.36 -2.78
CA HIS A 42 10.34 0.23 -1.88
C HIS A 42 11.60 0.85 -2.50
N LYS A 43 12.46 1.42 -1.64
CA LYS A 43 13.81 1.81 -2.03
C LYS A 43 14.65 0.53 -2.20
N GLY A 44 14.96 0.16 -3.44
CA GLY A 44 15.69 -1.06 -3.80
C GLY A 44 14.79 -2.25 -4.15
N MET A 45 15.38 -3.40 -4.47
CA MET A 45 14.64 -4.61 -4.83
C MET A 45 14.16 -5.33 -3.57
N ARG A 46 12.93 -5.04 -3.16
CA ARG A 46 12.30 -5.65 -1.97
C ARG A 46 10.83 -5.97 -2.26
N VAL A 47 10.46 -7.20 -1.95
CA VAL A 47 9.08 -7.66 -1.87
C VAL A 47 8.77 -7.83 -0.39
N CYS A 48 7.82 -7.04 0.14
CA CYS A 48 7.46 -7.08 1.56
C CYS A 48 6.18 -7.86 1.84
N ASP A 49 5.44 -8.22 0.79
CA ASP A 49 4.20 -8.99 0.80
C ASP A 49 4.37 -10.12 -0.22
N PRO A 50 4.48 -11.39 0.21
CA PRO A 50 4.62 -12.54 -0.68
C PRO A 50 3.44 -12.71 -1.64
N TRP A 51 2.27 -12.18 -1.28
CA TRP A 51 1.03 -12.28 -2.04
C TRP A 51 0.79 -11.07 -2.95
N TRP A 52 1.81 -10.23 -3.12
CA TRP A 52 1.67 -9.01 -3.90
C TRP A 52 1.36 -9.28 -5.37
N GLU A 53 0.34 -8.61 -5.89
CA GLU A 53 -0.03 -8.59 -7.30
C GLU A 53 0.03 -7.15 -7.89
N PRO A 54 0.26 -7.01 -9.20
CA PRO A 54 0.20 -5.71 -9.86
C PRO A 54 -1.23 -5.15 -9.83
N GLU A 55 -1.35 -3.93 -9.33
CA GLU A 55 -2.63 -3.21 -9.28
C GLU A 55 -2.91 -2.48 -10.60
N THR A 56 -4.12 -2.68 -11.15
CA THR A 56 -4.60 -1.97 -12.34
C THR A 56 -5.42 -0.73 -11.96
N PRO A 57 -5.65 0.23 -12.88
CA PRO A 57 -6.53 1.37 -12.63
C PRO A 57 -7.95 0.96 -12.22
N TRP A 58 -8.48 -0.11 -12.83
CA TRP A 58 -9.79 -0.67 -12.47
C TRP A 58 -9.79 -1.20 -11.04
N HIS A 59 -8.76 -1.97 -10.66
CA HIS A 59 -8.64 -2.52 -9.31
C HIS A 59 -8.55 -1.38 -8.27
N ARG A 60 -7.75 -0.34 -8.54
CA ARG A 60 -7.68 0.83 -7.65
C ARG A 60 -9.01 1.58 -7.55
N ALA A 61 -9.74 1.73 -8.66
CA ALA A 61 -11.04 2.37 -8.67
C ALA A 61 -12.05 1.58 -7.82
N TRP A 62 -12.06 0.25 -7.93
CA TRP A 62 -12.92 -0.60 -7.11
C TRP A 62 -12.63 -0.43 -5.60
N LYS A 63 -11.35 -0.40 -5.19
CA LYS A 63 -10.99 -0.18 -3.77
C LYS A 63 -11.43 1.19 -3.24
N ARG A 64 -11.51 2.20 -4.10
CA ARG A 64 -11.94 3.57 -3.75
C ARG A 64 -13.41 3.67 -3.35
N GLU A 65 -14.22 2.65 -3.62
CA GLU A 65 -15.61 2.58 -3.16
C GLU A 65 -15.72 2.26 -1.66
N PHE A 66 -14.60 1.95 -0.99
CA PHE A 66 -14.51 1.67 0.44
C PHE A 66 -13.76 2.79 1.17
N GLU A 67 -14.00 2.91 2.48
CA GLU A 67 -13.27 3.88 3.32
C GLU A 67 -11.76 3.67 3.23
N ASP A 68 -11.01 4.77 3.21
CA ASP A 68 -9.55 4.72 3.10
C ASP A 68 -8.91 3.88 4.22
N ALA A 69 -9.48 3.92 5.43
CA ALA A 69 -9.03 3.13 6.57
C ALA A 69 -9.13 1.61 6.33
N TRP A 70 -10.04 1.17 5.46
CA TRP A 70 -10.25 -0.24 5.13
C TRP A 70 -9.38 -0.74 3.99
N GLN A 71 -8.71 0.14 3.25
CA GLN A 71 -7.89 -0.25 2.10
C GLN A 71 -6.43 -0.52 2.49
N GLU A 72 -5.78 -1.49 1.83
CA GLU A 72 -4.36 -1.86 2.08
C GLU A 72 -4.06 -2.19 3.56
N VAL A 73 -4.95 -2.96 4.20
CA VAL A 73 -4.86 -3.32 5.62
C VAL A 73 -3.86 -4.46 5.82
N ILE A 74 -2.93 -4.28 6.75
CA ILE A 74 -1.91 -5.30 7.05
C ILE A 74 -2.53 -6.34 7.98
N LEU A 75 -2.53 -7.58 7.53
CA LEU A 75 -2.96 -8.74 8.30
C LEU A 75 -1.76 -9.62 8.62
N HIS A 76 -1.83 -10.29 9.77
CA HIS A 76 -0.91 -11.35 10.17
C HIS A 76 -1.73 -12.60 10.43
N ASP A 77 -1.30 -13.74 9.91
CA ASP A 77 -1.91 -15.02 10.22
C ASP A 77 -1.34 -15.62 11.53
N GLU A 78 -1.84 -16.80 11.91
CA GLU A 78 -1.41 -17.52 13.12
C GLU A 78 0.06 -17.97 13.07
N LEU A 79 0.64 -18.04 11.86
CA LEU A 79 2.04 -18.40 11.60
C LEU A 79 2.94 -17.16 11.43
N ALA A 80 2.39 -15.96 11.67
CA ALA A 80 3.03 -14.66 11.46
C ALA A 80 3.40 -14.35 10.00
N GLU A 81 2.81 -15.06 9.02
CA GLU A 81 2.82 -14.61 7.63
C GLU A 81 2.05 -13.30 7.53
N LYS A 82 2.63 -12.36 6.80
CA LYS A 82 2.09 -11.02 6.65
C LYS A 82 1.53 -10.84 5.25
N HIS A 83 0.30 -10.34 5.17
CA HIS A 83 -0.39 -10.01 3.94
C HIS A 83 -0.93 -8.58 3.98
N ILE A 84 -1.00 -7.91 2.83
CA ILE A 84 -1.64 -6.60 2.70
C ILE A 84 -2.95 -6.81 1.94
N ALA A 85 -4.06 -6.87 2.68
CA ALA A 85 -5.38 -7.06 2.11
C ALA A 85 -5.82 -5.82 1.33
N ASP A 86 -6.43 -6.04 0.17
CA ASP A 86 -6.98 -4.97 -0.66
C ASP A 86 -8.03 -4.13 0.08
N VAL A 87 -8.98 -4.81 0.74
CA VAL A 87 -10.00 -4.21 1.60
C VAL A 87 -10.21 -5.10 2.83
N ARG A 88 -10.38 -4.47 4.00
CA ARG A 88 -10.80 -5.11 5.24
C ARG A 88 -11.68 -4.16 6.05
N THR A 89 -12.95 -4.53 6.20
CA THR A 89 -13.95 -3.79 6.99
C THR A 89 -13.75 -4.00 8.49
N ASP A 90 -14.40 -3.15 9.28
CA ASP A 90 -14.46 -3.25 10.75
C ASP A 90 -15.25 -4.48 11.25
N HIS A 91 -16.19 -4.98 10.43
CA HIS A 91 -16.91 -6.23 10.69
C HIS A 91 -16.08 -7.49 10.44
N GLY A 92 -14.84 -7.33 10.00
CA GLY A 92 -14.01 -8.45 9.71
C GLY A 92 -14.45 -9.20 8.45
N LEU A 93 -14.92 -8.46 7.45
CA LEU A 93 -15.02 -8.89 6.04
C LEU A 93 -13.91 -8.21 5.25
#